data_AF-A0A327ZUL6-F1
#
_entry.id   AF-A0A327ZUL6-F1
#
_cell.length_a   1.000
_cell.length_b   1.000
_cell.length_c   1.000
_cell.angle_alpha   90.00
_cell.angle_beta   90.00
_cell.angle_gamma   90.00
#
_symmetry.space_group_name_H-M   'P 1'
#
loop_
_entity.id
_entity.type
_entity.pdbx_description
1 polymer ?
#
loop_
_entity_poly.entity_id
_entity_poly.type
_entity_poly.pdbx_seq_one_letter_code
_entity_poly.pdbx_strand_id
1 'polypeptide(L)'
;MDLNQGVFIKTLQHKNNYSVDELKAMHDTVNNLIEISTSENKPGMLLGRIQSGKTRSFMGSMALGFDNGFEVVIILTKNANALARQTYERLHKEYEELIDLDYMSAYDIMSLPDDLRKFELNKKIVIVVKKEKKNVERLTKALFEMYPVLRKRQMMIIDDEADYASVVYDKDKDKNLTELKVIASQLDQIKRETPTAAYLQVTATPYSLYLQPDSEVLSARGY
;
A
#
# COMPACT_ATOMS: atom_id res chain seq x y z
N MET A 1 -0.35 13.48 20.20
CA MET A 1 -1.72 13.50 19.65
C MET A 1 -2.37 12.21 20.11
N ASP A 2 -3.58 12.23 20.67
CA ASP A 2 -4.22 10.99 21.15
C ASP A 2 -4.74 10.19 19.95
N LEU A 3 -3.92 9.24 19.50
CA LEU A 3 -4.12 8.47 18.26
C LEU A 3 -5.43 7.65 18.29
N ASN A 4 -6.08 7.49 19.45
CA ASN A 4 -7.32 6.73 19.61
C ASN A 4 -8.61 7.53 19.33
N GLN A 5 -8.52 8.78 18.90
CA GLN A 5 -9.71 9.64 18.81
C GLN A 5 -10.23 9.94 17.41
N GLY A 6 -9.51 9.54 16.38
CA GLY A 6 -9.88 9.83 15.00
C GLY A 6 -11.10 9.04 14.51
N VAL A 7 -11.79 9.60 13.52
CA VAL A 7 -13.05 9.03 13.01
C VAL A 7 -12.80 7.69 12.32
N PHE A 8 -11.67 7.53 11.62
CA PHE A 8 -11.39 6.31 10.88
C PHE A 8 -11.14 5.13 11.83
N ILE A 9 -10.25 5.28 12.82
CA ILE A 9 -9.95 4.18 13.73
C ILE A 9 -11.14 3.84 14.63
N LYS A 10 -11.92 4.82 15.08
CA LYS A 10 -13.12 4.58 15.89
C LYS A 10 -14.17 3.76 15.14
N THR A 11 -14.45 4.10 13.88
CA THR A 11 -15.37 3.32 13.05
C THR A 11 -14.89 1.89 12.90
N LEU A 12 -13.60 1.68 12.62
CA LEU A 12 -13.03 0.34 12.51
C LEU A 12 -13.02 -0.42 13.85
N GLN A 13 -12.81 0.24 14.99
CA GLN A 13 -12.87 -0.37 16.33
C GLN A 13 -14.29 -0.79 16.72
N HIS A 14 -15.31 -0.02 16.36
CA HIS A 14 -16.71 -0.42 16.60
C HIS A 14 -17.10 -1.65 15.76
N LYS A 15 -16.59 -1.71 14.53
CA LYS A 15 -16.81 -2.85 13.63
C LYS A 15 -16.01 -4.08 14.02
N ASN A 16 -14.78 -3.85 14.48
CA ASN A 16 -13.80 -4.89 14.73
C ASN A 16 -13.33 -4.83 16.18
N ASN A 17 -13.54 -5.90 16.94
CA ASN A 17 -13.05 -6.03 18.32
C ASN A 17 -11.52 -6.20 18.35
N TYR A 18 -10.76 -5.12 18.15
CA TYR A 18 -9.29 -5.15 18.20
C TYR A 18 -8.82 -5.39 19.63
N SER A 19 -7.86 -6.28 19.80
CA SER A 19 -7.18 -6.41 21.09
C SER A 19 -6.32 -5.16 21.36
N VAL A 20 -5.99 -4.96 22.64
CA VAL A 20 -5.08 -3.88 23.05
C VAL A 20 -3.72 -4.01 22.36
N ASP A 21 -3.22 -5.24 22.21
CA ASP A 21 -1.94 -5.52 21.54
C ASP A 21 -2.00 -5.21 20.04
N GLU A 22 -3.12 -5.52 19.37
CA GLU A 22 -3.33 -5.19 17.97
C GLU A 22 -3.34 -3.68 17.75
N LEU A 23 -4.07 -2.93 18.58
CA LEU A 23 -4.12 -1.47 18.51
C LEU A 23 -2.74 -0.86 18.77
N LYS A 24 -2.03 -1.34 19.79
CA LYS A 24 -0.68 -0.89 20.10
C LYS A 24 0.27 -1.12 18.93
N ALA A 25 0.24 -2.31 18.33
CA ALA A 25 1.07 -2.61 17.16
C ALA A 25 0.78 -1.67 15.98
N MET A 26 -0.50 -1.36 15.72
CA MET A 26 -0.87 -0.42 14.65
C MET A 26 -0.46 1.03 14.96
N HIS A 27 -0.54 1.45 16.22
CA HIS A 27 -0.06 2.77 16.66
C HIS A 27 1.44 2.90 16.49
N ASP A 28 2.21 1.95 17.03
CA ASP A 28 3.66 1.91 16.89
C ASP A 28 4.04 1.90 15.40
N THR A 29 3.25 1.19 14.57
CA THR A 29 3.42 1.16 13.13
C THR A 29 3.31 2.54 12.50
N VAL A 30 2.19 3.23 12.74
CA VAL A 30 1.93 4.53 12.11
C VAL A 30 2.86 5.62 12.64
N ASN A 31 3.18 5.61 13.94
CA ASN A 31 4.15 6.55 14.51
C ASN A 31 5.51 6.42 13.84
N ASN A 32 6.00 5.19 13.66
CA ASN A 32 7.25 4.95 12.96
C ASN A 32 7.21 5.41 11.50
N LEU A 33 6.08 5.22 10.80
CA LEU A 33 5.90 5.69 9.42
C LEU A 33 5.90 7.23 9.31
N ILE A 34 5.47 7.93 10.36
CA ILE A 34 5.44 9.40 10.41
C ILE A 34 6.81 9.97 10.82
N GLU A 35 7.46 9.36 11.81
CA GLU A 35 8.73 9.85 12.39
C GLU A 35 9.95 9.49 11.53
N ILE A 36 9.94 8.31 10.90
CA ILE A 36 11.08 7.80 10.14
C ILE A 36 10.81 8.01 8.64
N SER A 37 11.56 8.90 8.02
CA SER A 37 11.53 9.07 6.55
C SER A 37 11.90 7.74 5.87
N THR A 38 10.92 7.10 5.22
CA THR A 38 11.16 5.88 4.43
C THR A 38 11.72 6.26 3.06
N SER A 39 12.63 5.45 2.51
CA SER A 39 13.21 5.70 1.18
C SER A 39 13.42 4.39 0.41
N GLU A 40 13.79 4.47 -0.86
CA GLU A 40 14.17 3.32 -1.69
C GLU A 40 15.22 2.42 -1.01
N ASN A 41 16.20 3.04 -0.32
CA ASN A 41 17.31 2.34 0.36
C ASN A 41 17.07 2.13 1.87
N LYS A 42 15.95 2.60 2.39
CA LYS A 42 15.45 2.32 3.74
C LYS A 42 13.97 1.94 3.62
N PRO A 43 13.67 0.80 2.96
CA PRO A 43 12.30 0.40 2.76
C PRO A 43 11.63 0.24 4.12
N GLY A 44 10.36 0.63 4.12
CA GLY A 44 9.46 0.80 5.24
C GLY A 44 9.50 -0.20 6.38
N MET A 45 8.92 0.22 7.48
CA MET A 45 8.74 -0.62 8.65
C MET A 45 7.92 -1.87 8.29
N LEU A 46 8.42 -3.04 8.70
CA LEU A 46 7.76 -4.32 8.52
C LEU A 46 6.65 -4.50 9.56
N LEU A 47 5.43 -4.78 9.10
CA LEU A 47 4.37 -5.24 9.99
C LEU A 47 4.45 -6.78 10.15
N GLY A 48 5.15 -7.28 11.18
CA GLY A 48 5.14 -8.71 11.58
C GLY A 48 5.53 -8.88 13.05
N ARG A 49 4.98 -9.78 13.89
CA ARG A 49 4.11 -10.97 13.75
C ARG A 49 2.74 -10.69 14.44
N ILE A 50 1.65 -10.58 13.69
CA ILE A 50 0.29 -10.73 14.26
C ILE A 50 -0.26 -12.05 13.74
N GLN A 51 -0.38 -13.04 14.64
CA GLN A 51 -0.63 -14.46 14.34
C GLN A 51 -2.01 -14.80 13.74
N SER A 52 -2.81 -13.84 13.27
CA SER A 52 -4.12 -14.18 12.66
C SER A 52 -4.78 -13.16 11.71
N GLY A 53 -4.14 -12.04 11.34
CA GLY A 53 -4.88 -11.00 10.60
C GLY A 53 -4.11 -9.88 9.89
N LYS A 54 -3.07 -10.19 9.10
CA LYS A 54 -2.26 -9.17 8.36
C LYS A 54 -3.10 -8.09 7.67
N THR A 55 -4.14 -8.51 6.95
CA THR A 55 -5.05 -7.60 6.25
C THR A 55 -5.77 -6.66 7.20
N ARG A 56 -6.29 -7.19 8.29
CA ARG A 56 -6.99 -6.42 9.32
C ARG A 56 -6.05 -5.42 10.00
N SER A 57 -4.79 -5.80 10.22
CA SER A 57 -3.77 -4.97 10.84
C SER A 57 -3.31 -3.82 9.93
N PHE A 58 -3.05 -4.06 8.64
CA PHE A 58 -2.70 -2.94 7.74
C PHE A 58 -3.92 -2.05 7.48
N MET A 59 -5.14 -2.61 7.44
CA MET A 59 -6.36 -1.81 7.35
C MET A 59 -6.54 -0.92 8.58
N GLY A 60 -6.33 -1.41 9.80
CA GLY A 60 -6.36 -0.55 10.97
C GLY A 60 -5.22 0.49 11.01
N SER A 61 -4.03 0.12 10.54
CA SER A 61 -2.89 1.06 10.38
C SER A 61 -3.22 2.15 9.35
N MET A 62 -3.94 1.81 8.27
CA MET A 62 -4.41 2.77 7.29
C MET A 62 -5.40 3.77 7.89
N ALA A 63 -6.34 3.30 8.73
CA ALA A 63 -7.29 4.18 9.44
C ALA A 63 -6.55 5.17 10.34
N LEU A 64 -5.61 4.67 11.16
CA LEU A 64 -4.74 5.53 11.96
C LEU A 64 -3.93 6.48 11.09
N GLY A 65 -3.43 6.02 9.94
CA GLY A 65 -2.74 6.88 8.99
C GLY A 65 -3.62 8.04 8.52
N PHE A 66 -4.86 7.77 8.14
CA PHE A 66 -5.82 8.80 7.72
C PHE A 66 -6.13 9.82 8.82
N ASP A 67 -6.28 9.34 10.05
CA ASP A 67 -6.47 10.18 11.24
C ASP A 67 -5.22 11.02 11.58
N ASN A 68 -4.03 10.62 11.09
CA ASN A 68 -2.75 11.26 11.38
C ASN A 68 -2.09 11.89 10.15
N GLY A 69 -2.90 12.37 9.22
CA GLY A 69 -2.45 13.27 8.17
C GLY A 69 -2.13 12.61 6.84
N PHE A 70 -2.08 11.27 6.74
CA PHE A 70 -2.09 10.62 5.43
C PHE A 70 -3.40 10.92 4.70
N GLU A 71 -3.33 11.06 3.39
CA GLU A 71 -4.44 11.50 2.55
C GLU A 71 -4.67 10.58 1.36
N VAL A 72 -3.60 9.97 0.86
CA VAL A 72 -3.64 9.02 -0.24
C VAL A 72 -2.98 7.73 0.21
N VAL A 73 -3.64 6.60 -0.06
CA VAL A 73 -3.10 5.27 0.24
C VAL A 73 -3.11 4.45 -1.04
N ILE A 74 -1.96 3.89 -1.39
CA ILE A 74 -1.84 2.92 -2.48
C ILE A 74 -1.63 1.54 -1.87
N ILE A 75 -2.50 0.59 -2.19
CA ILE A 75 -2.37 -0.80 -1.75
C ILE A 75 -1.90 -1.63 -2.93
N LEU A 76 -0.63 -2.05 -2.90
CA LEU A 76 -0.07 -2.98 -3.87
C LEU A 76 -0.42 -4.41 -3.43
N THR A 77 -1.08 -5.17 -4.30
CA THR A 77 -1.50 -6.56 -4.04
C THR A 77 -0.90 -7.54 -5.04
N LYS A 78 -0.87 -8.84 -4.72
CA LYS A 78 -0.24 -9.90 -5.54
C LYS A 78 -0.77 -9.92 -6.97
N ASN A 79 0.05 -10.44 -7.91
CA ASN A 79 -0.31 -10.61 -9.32
C ASN A 79 -1.34 -11.74 -9.54
N ALA A 80 -2.55 -11.59 -8.99
CA ALA A 80 -3.68 -12.46 -9.25
C ALA A 80 -4.99 -11.66 -9.18
N ASN A 81 -5.82 -11.75 -10.22
CA ASN A 81 -7.09 -11.01 -10.30
C ASN A 81 -8.02 -11.33 -9.13
N ALA A 82 -8.07 -12.61 -8.72
CA ALA A 82 -8.89 -13.04 -7.60
C ALA A 82 -8.42 -12.40 -6.27
N LEU A 83 -7.11 -12.25 -6.07
CA LEU A 83 -6.56 -11.64 -4.86
C LEU A 83 -6.78 -10.12 -4.86
N ALA A 84 -6.60 -9.45 -6.01
CA ALA A 84 -6.90 -8.03 -6.12
C ALA A 84 -8.37 -7.71 -5.83
N ARG A 85 -9.29 -8.49 -6.42
CA ARG A 85 -10.73 -8.37 -6.13
C ARG A 85 -11.04 -8.60 -4.66
N GLN A 86 -10.46 -9.63 -4.04
CA GLN A 86 -10.65 -9.89 -2.61
C GLN A 86 -10.13 -8.75 -1.73
N THR A 87 -8.96 -8.18 -2.04
CA THR A 87 -8.41 -7.02 -1.31
C THR A 87 -9.35 -5.82 -1.43
N TYR A 88 -9.85 -5.53 -2.64
CA TYR A 88 -10.79 -4.43 -2.88
C TYR A 88 -12.14 -4.64 -2.16
N GLU A 89 -12.73 -5.83 -2.25
CA GLU A 89 -14.00 -6.16 -1.56
C GLU A 89 -13.86 -6.07 -0.04
N ARG A 90 -12.73 -6.53 0.51
CA ARG A 90 -12.44 -6.39 1.94
C ARG A 90 -12.29 -4.94 2.34
N LEU A 91 -11.53 -4.15 1.58
CA LEU A 91 -11.37 -2.71 1.82
C LEU A 91 -12.73 -2.01 1.84
N HIS A 92 -13.53 -2.22 0.78
CA HIS A 92 -14.86 -1.61 0.67
C HIS A 92 -15.75 -2.05 1.82
N LYS A 93 -15.75 -3.33 2.18
CA LYS A 93 -16.53 -3.82 3.31
C LYS A 93 -16.07 -3.19 4.62
N GLU A 94 -14.77 -3.15 4.91
CA GLU A 94 -14.25 -2.59 6.17
C GLU A 94 -14.60 -1.10 6.32
N TYR A 95 -14.48 -0.34 5.22
CA TYR A 95 -14.64 1.12 5.20
C TYR A 95 -15.99 1.62 4.68
N GLU A 96 -16.98 0.74 4.50
CA GLU A 96 -18.30 1.04 3.93
C GLU A 96 -18.95 2.30 4.55
N GLU A 97 -19.02 2.38 5.88
CA GLU A 97 -19.60 3.54 6.58
C GLU A 97 -18.85 4.85 6.28
N LEU A 98 -17.51 4.81 6.19
CA LEU A 98 -16.68 5.99 5.90
C LEU A 98 -16.79 6.41 4.42
N ILE A 99 -17.06 5.46 3.53
CA ILE A 99 -17.35 5.71 2.10
C ILE A 99 -18.74 6.35 1.97
N ASP A 100 -19.76 5.78 2.63
CA ASP A 100 -21.14 6.27 2.58
C ASP A 100 -21.30 7.67 3.20
N LEU A 101 -20.53 7.95 4.25
CA LEU A 101 -20.46 9.27 4.89
C LEU A 101 -19.50 10.26 4.17
N ASP A 102 -18.98 9.89 3.02
CA ASP A 102 -18.15 10.72 2.13
C ASP A 102 -16.79 11.15 2.72
N TYR A 103 -16.29 10.46 3.76
CA TYR A 103 -14.96 10.71 4.33
C TYR A 103 -13.82 10.26 3.42
N MET A 104 -14.07 9.23 2.60
CA MET A 104 -13.07 8.66 1.71
C MET A 104 -13.64 8.08 0.42
N SER A 105 -12.77 7.79 -0.54
CA SER A 105 -13.11 7.05 -1.75
C SER A 105 -12.09 5.95 -1.99
N ALA A 106 -12.58 4.76 -2.35
CA ALA A 106 -11.76 3.60 -2.66
C ALA A 106 -11.93 3.21 -4.14
N TYR A 107 -10.83 2.94 -4.82
CA TYR A 107 -10.82 2.56 -6.23
C TYR A 107 -9.97 1.32 -6.47
N ASP A 108 -10.42 0.43 -7.36
CA ASP A 108 -9.52 -0.46 -8.09
C ASP A 108 -8.90 0.35 -9.23
N ILE A 109 -7.58 0.27 -9.41
CA ILE A 109 -6.88 0.98 -10.49
C ILE A 109 -7.44 0.68 -11.89
N MET A 110 -8.04 -0.50 -12.09
CA MET A 110 -8.66 -0.88 -13.35
C MET A 110 -9.98 -0.12 -13.62
N SER A 111 -10.58 0.44 -12.58
CA SER A 111 -11.88 1.14 -12.62
C SER A 111 -11.78 2.58 -12.08
N LEU A 112 -10.56 3.13 -11.98
CA LEU A 112 -10.35 4.52 -11.59
C LEU A 112 -10.91 5.43 -12.70
N PRO A 113 -11.82 6.38 -12.38
CA PRO A 113 -12.33 7.31 -13.37
C PRO A 113 -11.21 8.18 -13.95
N ASP A 114 -11.40 8.68 -15.18
CA ASP A 114 -10.46 9.60 -15.84
C ASP A 114 -10.74 11.09 -15.54
N ASP A 115 -11.86 11.39 -14.88
CA ASP A 115 -12.42 12.73 -14.70
C ASP A 115 -12.87 13.04 -13.25
N LEU A 116 -12.13 12.57 -12.25
CA LEU A 116 -12.43 12.88 -10.84
C LEU A 116 -12.47 14.40 -10.61
N ARG A 117 -13.56 14.88 -10.03
CA ARG A 117 -13.77 16.30 -9.73
C ARG A 117 -12.90 16.73 -8.55
N LYS A 118 -12.65 18.03 -8.45
CA LYS A 118 -11.82 18.61 -7.37
C LYS A 118 -12.26 18.20 -5.97
N PHE A 119 -13.56 18.11 -5.71
CA PHE A 119 -14.04 17.70 -4.39
C PHE A 119 -13.80 16.21 -4.11
N GLU A 120 -13.85 15.34 -5.13
CA GLU A 120 -13.52 13.92 -5.02
C GLU A 120 -12.02 13.75 -4.75
N LEU A 121 -11.19 14.51 -5.47
CA LEU A 121 -9.73 14.56 -5.28
C LEU A 121 -9.28 15.14 -3.93
N ASN A 122 -10.16 15.83 -3.20
CA ASN A 122 -9.87 16.37 -1.86
C ASN A 122 -10.19 15.38 -0.74
N LYS A 123 -10.98 14.33 -1.00
CA LYS A 123 -11.28 13.27 -0.01
C LYS A 123 -10.03 12.46 0.30
N LYS A 124 -10.07 11.64 1.36
CA LYS A 124 -9.07 10.59 1.55
C LYS A 124 -9.24 9.57 0.43
N ILE A 125 -8.17 9.17 -0.25
CA ILE A 125 -8.24 8.26 -1.41
C ILE A 125 -7.46 6.98 -1.11
N VAL A 126 -8.07 5.83 -1.41
CA VAL A 126 -7.39 4.54 -1.45
C VAL A 126 -7.44 3.99 -2.87
N ILE A 127 -6.30 3.55 -3.40
CA ILE A 127 -6.23 2.89 -4.71
C ILE A 127 -5.62 1.50 -4.52
N VAL A 128 -6.38 0.46 -4.87
CA VAL A 128 -5.92 -0.92 -4.90
C VAL A 128 -5.31 -1.21 -6.27
N VAL A 129 -4.07 -1.71 -6.26
CA VAL A 129 -3.25 -1.89 -7.46
C VAL A 129 -2.69 -3.30 -7.46
N LYS A 130 -3.16 -4.14 -8.37
CA LYS A 130 -2.54 -5.44 -8.64
C LYS A 130 -1.14 -5.22 -9.21
N LYS A 131 -0.11 -5.84 -8.64
CA LYS A 131 1.31 -5.78 -9.08
C LYS A 131 1.51 -6.50 -10.42
N GLU A 132 1.01 -5.90 -11.50
CA GLU A 132 1.17 -6.31 -12.88
C GLU A 132 1.59 -5.07 -13.69
N LYS A 133 2.46 -5.24 -14.68
CA LYS A 133 2.99 -4.18 -15.55
C LYS A 133 1.94 -3.12 -15.92
N LYS A 134 0.83 -3.53 -16.54
CA LYS A 134 -0.21 -2.60 -17.01
C LYS A 134 -0.87 -1.80 -15.88
N ASN A 135 -0.98 -2.37 -14.68
CA ASN A 135 -1.64 -1.72 -13.56
C ASN A 135 -0.70 -0.77 -12.82
N VAL A 136 0.60 -1.08 -12.78
CA VAL A 136 1.61 -0.11 -12.29
C VAL A 136 1.77 1.04 -13.30
N GLU A 137 1.67 0.78 -14.61
CA GLU A 137 1.59 1.82 -15.64
C GLU A 137 0.36 2.73 -15.45
N ARG A 138 -0.81 2.15 -15.20
CA ARG A 138 -2.03 2.92 -14.87
C ARG A 138 -1.85 3.77 -13.62
N LEU A 139 -1.25 3.22 -12.56
CA LEU A 139 -0.95 3.97 -11.34
C LEU A 139 -0.01 5.15 -11.62
N THR A 140 1.05 4.91 -12.40
CA THR A 140 2.01 5.94 -12.82
C THR A 140 1.29 7.07 -13.56
N LYS A 141 0.47 6.73 -14.55
CA LYS A 141 -0.35 7.70 -15.29
C LYS A 141 -1.31 8.46 -14.36
N ALA A 142 -1.99 7.76 -13.45
CA ALA A 142 -2.91 8.38 -12.50
C ALA A 142 -2.21 9.40 -11.61
N LEU A 143 -1.04 9.07 -11.04
CA LEU A 143 -0.32 9.93 -10.11
C LEU A 143 0.42 11.09 -10.78
N PHE A 144 0.92 10.91 -12.01
CA PHE A 144 1.84 11.87 -12.63
C PHE A 144 1.24 12.66 -13.79
N GLU A 145 0.21 12.13 -14.46
CA GLU A 145 -0.42 12.78 -15.61
C GLU A 145 -1.85 13.23 -15.30
N MET A 146 -2.71 12.32 -14.84
CA MET A 146 -4.14 12.59 -14.67
C MET A 146 -4.42 13.40 -13.40
N TYR A 147 -3.84 12.98 -12.28
CA TYR A 147 -4.08 13.56 -10.96
C TYR A 147 -2.78 13.94 -10.25
N PRO A 148 -1.97 14.85 -10.81
CA PRO A 148 -0.69 15.28 -10.23
C PRO A 148 -0.83 15.98 -8.87
N VAL A 149 -2.06 16.28 -8.43
CA VAL A 149 -2.33 16.74 -7.07
C VAL A 149 -2.14 15.63 -6.03
N LEU A 150 -2.40 14.36 -6.37
CA LEU A 150 -2.33 13.24 -5.42
C LEU A 150 -0.90 13.02 -4.89
N ARG A 151 0.13 13.13 -5.75
CA ARG A 151 1.52 12.99 -5.32
C ARG A 151 2.02 14.10 -4.40
N LYS A 152 1.31 15.23 -4.33
CA LYS A 152 1.64 16.36 -3.44
C LYS A 152 1.02 16.21 -2.05
N ARG A 153 0.10 15.27 -1.89
CA ARG A 153 -0.57 14.95 -0.64
C ARG A 153 0.23 13.91 0.13
N GLN A 154 0.04 13.86 1.45
CA GLN A 154 0.74 12.86 2.28
C GLN A 154 0.27 11.46 1.88
N MET A 155 1.21 10.64 1.43
CA MET A 155 0.93 9.34 0.81
C MET A 155 1.49 8.20 1.64
N MET A 156 0.70 7.13 1.77
CA MET A 156 1.15 5.84 2.29
C MET A 156 1.08 4.79 1.17
N ILE A 157 2.13 4.01 0.99
CA ILE A 157 2.16 2.90 0.05
C ILE A 157 2.31 1.61 0.84
N ILE A 158 1.27 0.77 0.81
CA ILE A 158 1.21 -0.51 1.50
C ILE A 158 1.49 -1.60 0.48
N ASP A 159 2.59 -2.34 0.66
CA ASP A 159 2.92 -3.50 -0.14
C ASP A 159 2.46 -4.78 0.57
N ASP A 160 1.28 -5.27 0.20
CA ASP A 160 0.75 -6.53 0.69
C ASP A 160 1.48 -7.70 0.04
N GLU A 161 2.15 -8.47 0.89
CA GLU A 161 2.99 -9.61 0.55
C GLU A 161 4.19 -9.15 -0.29
N ALA A 162 5.01 -8.30 0.34
CA ALA A 162 6.28 -7.79 -0.18
C ALA A 162 7.31 -8.89 -0.48
N ASP A 163 7.11 -10.10 0.06
CA ASP A 163 7.91 -11.29 -0.24
C ASP A 163 7.69 -11.84 -1.66
N TYR A 164 6.59 -11.47 -2.33
CA TYR A 164 6.18 -12.00 -3.62
C TYR A 164 7.20 -11.76 -4.75
N ALA A 165 8.04 -10.73 -4.65
CA ALA A 165 9.10 -10.47 -5.63
C ALA A 165 10.08 -11.64 -5.79
N SER A 166 10.14 -12.58 -4.83
CA SER A 166 11.07 -13.70 -4.81
C SER A 166 10.57 -14.99 -5.47
N VAL A 167 9.29 -15.11 -5.82
CA VAL A 167 8.72 -16.42 -6.24
C VAL A 167 8.43 -16.44 -7.74
N VAL A 168 9.30 -17.11 -8.50
CA VAL A 168 9.14 -17.38 -9.94
C VAL A 168 8.11 -18.50 -10.13
N TYR A 169 6.90 -18.16 -10.60
CA TYR A 169 5.76 -19.10 -10.66
C TYR A 169 5.56 -19.83 -12.01
N ASP A 170 6.37 -19.57 -13.05
CA ASP A 170 6.13 -20.13 -14.40
C ASP A 170 7.28 -21.02 -14.91
N LYS A 171 6.94 -21.90 -15.86
CA LYS A 171 7.84 -22.84 -16.53
C LYS A 171 8.91 -22.15 -17.37
N ASP A 172 8.69 -20.88 -17.73
CA ASP A 172 9.59 -20.05 -18.53
C ASP A 172 10.20 -18.94 -17.66
N LYS A 173 11.30 -19.30 -16.99
CA LYS A 173 11.94 -18.46 -15.95
C LYS A 173 12.35 -17.10 -16.50
N ASP A 174 12.84 -17.02 -17.73
CA ASP A 174 13.43 -15.81 -18.30
C ASP A 174 12.37 -14.72 -18.58
N LYS A 175 11.19 -15.14 -19.08
CA LYS A 175 10.08 -14.22 -19.34
C LYS A 175 9.51 -13.63 -18.05
N ASN A 176 9.33 -14.45 -17.03
CA ASN A 176 8.89 -14.02 -15.70
C ASN A 176 9.87 -13.05 -15.05
N LEU A 177 11.16 -13.37 -15.09
CA LEU A 177 12.20 -12.50 -14.54
C LEU A 177 12.19 -11.13 -15.21
N THR A 178 12.00 -11.10 -16.53
CA THR A 178 11.88 -9.84 -17.29
C THR A 178 10.67 -9.03 -16.83
N GLU A 179 9.51 -9.66 -16.65
CA GLU A 179 8.29 -8.96 -16.19
C GLU A 179 8.44 -8.42 -14.76
N LEU A 180 9.00 -9.21 -13.85
CA LEU A 180 9.26 -8.80 -12.47
C LEU A 180 10.21 -7.58 -12.42
N LYS A 181 11.24 -7.55 -13.26
CA LYS A 181 12.16 -6.40 -13.37
C LYS A 181 11.46 -5.13 -13.85
N VAL A 182 10.57 -5.25 -14.85
CA VAL A 182 9.80 -4.11 -15.34
C VAL A 182 8.90 -3.56 -14.23
N ILE A 183 8.19 -4.44 -13.50
CA ILE A 183 7.34 -4.04 -12.39
C ILE A 183 8.17 -3.36 -11.28
N ALA A 184 9.30 -3.94 -10.89
CA ALA A 184 10.20 -3.36 -9.88
C ALA A 184 10.69 -1.98 -10.30
N SER A 185 11.18 -1.84 -11.54
CA SER A 185 11.65 -0.57 -12.09
C SER A 185 10.57 0.53 -12.07
N GLN A 186 9.33 0.18 -12.40
CA GLN A 186 8.19 1.10 -12.34
C GLN A 186 7.84 1.51 -10.91
N LEU A 187 7.85 0.55 -9.96
CA LEU A 187 7.62 0.86 -8.55
C LEU A 187 8.75 1.73 -7.97
N ASP A 188 9.99 1.48 -8.36
CA ASP A 188 11.14 2.29 -7.93
C ASP A 188 11.09 3.70 -8.53
N GLN A 189 10.58 3.84 -9.76
CA GLN A 189 10.28 5.17 -10.31
C GLN A 189 9.24 5.90 -9.46
N ILE A 190 8.13 5.25 -9.10
CA ILE A 190 7.13 5.84 -8.21
C ILE A 190 7.79 6.27 -6.90
N LYS A 191 8.65 5.42 -6.30
CA LYS A 191 9.39 5.76 -5.07
C LYS A 191 10.24 7.01 -5.20
N ARG A 192 11.02 7.12 -6.28
CA ARG A 192 11.87 8.30 -6.53
C ARG A 192 11.04 9.57 -6.75
N GLU A 193 9.88 9.45 -7.39
CA GLU A 193 9.01 10.58 -7.69
C GLU A 193 8.04 10.95 -6.54
N THR A 194 7.92 10.10 -5.51
CA THR A 194 7.16 10.35 -4.29
C THR A 194 8.05 10.22 -3.03
N PRO A 195 9.10 11.07 -2.88
CA PRO A 195 10.10 10.92 -1.82
C PRO A 195 9.55 11.13 -0.41
N THR A 196 8.36 11.74 -0.27
CA THR A 196 7.68 11.95 1.01
C THR A 196 6.66 10.86 1.32
N ALA A 197 6.49 9.86 0.45
CA ALA A 197 5.58 8.75 0.72
C ALA A 197 6.14 7.83 1.81
N ALA A 198 5.27 7.41 2.73
CA ALA A 198 5.58 6.39 3.71
C ALA A 198 5.36 5.00 3.11
N TYR A 199 6.37 4.13 3.16
CA TYR A 199 6.25 2.75 2.69
C TYR A 199 5.97 1.81 3.85
N LEU A 200 5.01 0.91 3.70
CA LEU A 200 4.67 -0.13 4.67
C LEU A 200 4.73 -1.49 3.98
N GLN A 201 5.65 -2.35 4.40
CA GLN A 201 5.74 -3.71 3.88
C GLN A 201 5.02 -4.68 4.80
N VAL A 202 4.09 -5.46 4.24
CA VAL A 202 3.30 -6.45 4.98
C VAL A 202 3.65 -7.82 4.44
N THR A 203 4.15 -8.73 5.28
CA THR A 203 4.45 -10.11 4.85
C THR A 203 4.38 -11.09 6.03
N ALA A 204 4.02 -12.33 5.73
CA ALA A 204 4.18 -13.43 6.69
C ALA A 204 5.62 -13.98 6.77
N THR A 205 6.47 -13.69 5.79
CA THR A 205 7.82 -14.26 5.65
C THR A 205 8.90 -13.17 5.64
N PRO A 206 9.09 -12.44 6.75
CA PRO A 206 9.98 -11.28 6.76
C PRO A 206 11.44 -11.59 6.44
N TYR A 207 11.90 -12.81 6.73
CA TYR A 207 13.25 -13.27 6.37
C TYR A 207 13.52 -13.22 4.86
N SER A 208 12.50 -13.42 4.01
CA SER A 208 12.67 -13.38 2.55
C SER A 208 12.99 -11.98 2.04
N LEU A 209 12.55 -10.93 2.74
CA LEU A 209 12.84 -9.54 2.39
C LEU A 209 14.33 -9.21 2.59
N TYR A 210 14.93 -9.68 3.68
CA TYR A 210 16.37 -9.50 3.95
C TYR A 210 17.28 -10.32 3.03
N LEU A 211 16.71 -11.31 2.32
CA LEU A 211 17.41 -12.14 1.36
C LEU A 211 17.24 -11.61 -0.08
N GLN A 212 16.48 -10.52 -0.29
CA GLN A 212 16.42 -9.88 -1.59
C GLN A 212 17.79 -9.26 -1.88
N PRO A 213 18.41 -9.61 -3.02
CA PRO A 213 19.69 -9.02 -3.40
C PRO A 213 19.52 -7.51 -3.57
N ASP A 214 20.48 -6.73 -3.05
CA ASP A 214 20.50 -5.28 -3.22
C ASP A 214 20.41 -4.92 -4.71
N SER A 215 19.79 -3.77 -5.01
CA SER A 215 19.69 -3.24 -6.38
C SER A 215 21.06 -3.14 -7.06
N GLU A 216 22.12 -2.83 -6.30
CA GLU A 216 23.51 -2.85 -6.77
C GLU A 216 23.97 -4.27 -7.14
N VAL A 217 23.64 -5.29 -6.35
CA VAL A 217 24.00 -6.69 -6.60
C VAL A 217 23.25 -7.26 -7.80
N LEU A 218 21.98 -6.87 -7.98
CA LEU A 218 21.20 -7.20 -9.17
C LEU A 218 21.82 -6.56 -10.42
N SER A 219 22.07 -5.25 -10.38
CA SER A 219 22.67 -4.51 -11.50
C SER A 219 24.06 -5.02 -11.89
N ALA A 220 24.92 -5.34 -10.90
CA ALA A 220 26.27 -5.86 -11.12
C ALA A 220 26.28 -7.27 -11.72
N ARG A 221 25.19 -8.02 -11.55
CA ARG A 221 25.01 -9.35 -12.15
C ARG A 221 24.28 -9.30 -13.49
N GLY A 222 24.02 -8.11 -14.03
CA GLY A 222 23.25 -7.93 -15.27
C GLY A 222 21.77 -8.28 -15.12
N TYR A 223 21.26 -8.29 -13.88
CA TYR A 223 19.85 -8.50 -13.58
C TYR A 223 19.12 -7.16 -13.43
#